data_AF-A0A1H3N3L9-F1
#
_entry.id   AF-A0A1H3N3L9-F1
#
_cell.length_a   1.000
_cell.length_b   1.000
_cell.length_c   1.000
_cell.angle_alpha   90.00
_cell.angle_beta   90.00
_cell.angle_gamma   90.00
#
_symmetry.space_group_name_H-M   'P 1'
#
loop_
_entity.id
_entity.type
_entity.pdbx_description
1 polymer ?
#
loop_
_entity_poly.entity_id
_entity_poly.type
_entity_poly.pdbx_seq_one_letter_code
_entity_poly.pdbx_strand_id
1 'polypeptide(L)' 'MSKPPPARYRTTNWSSYNAALRKRGSMLIWVDKEMAWLAPHEGRLGRP' A
#
# COMPACT_ATOMS: atom_id res chain seq x y z
N MET A 1 -10.05 37.32 0.89
CA MET A 1 -8.81 36.59 1.23
C MET A 1 -8.69 35.38 0.31
N SER A 2 -7.61 35.24 -0.44
CA SER A 2 -7.41 34.04 -1.29
C SER A 2 -6.91 32.88 -0.44
N LYS A 3 -7.32 31.66 -0.82
CA LYS A 3 -6.93 30.45 -0.08
C LYS A 3 -5.45 30.13 -0.35
N PRO A 4 -4.66 29.80 0.68
CA PRO A 4 -3.28 29.38 0.47
C PRO A 4 -3.23 28.09 -0.36
N PRO A 5 -2.16 27.90 -1.14
CA PRO A 5 -1.98 26.69 -1.94
C PRO A 5 -1.94 25.44 -1.06
N PRO A 6 -2.43 24.29 -1.56
CA PRO A 6 -2.46 23.05 -0.81
C PRO A 6 -1.05 22.59 -0.44
N ALA A 7 -0.89 22.11 0.79
CA ALA A 7 0.38 21.56 1.26
C ALA A 7 0.74 20.29 0.49
N ARG A 8 1.98 20.22 0.02
CA ARG A 8 2.59 19.01 -0.55
C ARG A 8 3.39 18.30 0.53
N TYR A 9 2.88 17.17 1.00
CA TYR A 9 3.60 16.30 1.93
C TYR A 9 4.34 15.21 1.15
N ARG A 10 5.58 14.94 1.57
CA ARG A 10 6.38 13.83 1.04
C ARG A 10 6.70 12.88 2.18
N THR A 11 6.36 11.61 2.02
CA THR A 11 6.72 10.56 2.98
C THR A 11 8.21 10.26 2.87
N THR A 12 8.98 10.58 3.91
CA THR A 12 10.43 10.33 3.97
C THR A 12 10.80 9.18 4.93
N ASN A 13 9.87 8.76 5.78
CA ASN A 13 10.12 7.81 6.87
C ASN A 13 9.94 6.33 6.48
N TRP A 14 9.61 6.03 5.21
CA TRP A 14 9.21 4.69 4.77
C TRP A 14 10.27 3.61 5.06
N SER A 15 11.54 3.95 4.82
CA SER A 15 12.66 3.03 5.08
C SER A 15 12.77 2.69 6.57
N SER A 16 12.76 3.70 7.44
CA SER A 16 12.87 3.53 8.89
C SER A 16 11.67 2.78 9.47
N TYR A 17 10.47 3.07 8.98
CA TYR A 17 9.25 2.37 9.37
C TYR A 17 9.32 0.87 9.03
N ASN A 18 9.76 0.53 7.81
CA ASN A 18 9.93 -0.87 7.37
C ASN A 18 11.05 -1.59 8.13
N ALA A 19 12.15 -0.91 8.46
CA ALA A 19 13.19 -1.46 9.31
C ALA A 19 12.65 -1.82 10.71
N ALA A 20 11.87 -0.92 11.31
CA ALA A 20 11.23 -1.17 12.60
C ALA A 20 10.20 -2.31 12.56
N LEU A 21 9.48 -2.47 11.44
CA LEU A 21 8.54 -3.58 11.18
C LEU A 21 9.23 -4.95 11.16
N ARG A 22 10.33 -5.05 10.41
CA ARG A 22 11.13 -6.28 10.32
C ARG A 22 11.75 -6.65 11.66
N LYS A 23 12.30 -5.67 12.39
CA LYS A 23 12.95 -5.89 13.69
C LYS A 23 12.01 -6.48 14.75
N ARG A 24 10.72 -6.10 14.73
CA ARG A 24 9.74 -6.53 15.74
C ARG A 24 8.97 -7.80 15.38
N GLY A 25 9.28 -8.45 14.26
CA GLY A 25 8.55 -9.64 13.79
C GLY A 25 7.11 -9.38 13.32
N SER A 26 6.63 -8.12 13.31
CA SER A 26 5.29 -7.75 12.83
C SER A 26 5.18 -7.70 11.29
N MET A 27 6.23 -8.09 10.57
CA MET A 27 6.18 -8.30 9.13
C MET A 27 6.24 -9.81 8.84
N LEU A 28 5.25 -10.53 9.38
CA LEU A 28 4.90 -11.87 8.93
C LEU A 28 3.87 -11.69 7.82
N ILE A 29 4.33 -11.66 6.57
CA ILE A 29 3.43 -11.76 5.43
C ILE A 29 3.01 -13.22 5.34
N TRP A 30 1.74 -13.51 5.60
CA TRP A 30 1.17 -14.82 5.35
C TRP A 30 1.00 -14.97 3.84
N VAL A 31 1.94 -15.67 3.22
CA VAL A 31 1.83 -16.06 1.82
C VAL A 31 1.15 -17.43 1.79
N ASP A 32 -0.14 -17.41 1.56
CA ASP A 32 -0.90 -18.63 1.28
C ASP A 32 -0.72 -18.99 -0.21
N LYS A 33 -0.25 -20.22 -0.45
CA LYS A 33 0.01 -20.76 -1.79
C LYS A 33 -1.27 -21.10 -2.54
N GLU A 34 -2.34 -21.41 -1.81
CA GLU A 34 -3.64 -21.78 -2.37
C GLU A 34 -4.55 -20.55 -2.55
N MET A 35 -4.12 -19.38 -2.08
CA MET A 35 -4.91 -18.16 -2.19
C MET A 35 -4.91 -17.62 -3.62
N ALA A 36 -6.10 -17.45 -4.19
CA ALA A 36 -6.29 -16.79 -5.47
C ALA A 36 -6.11 -15.26 -5.32
N TRP A 37 -4.89 -14.78 -5.54
CA TRP A 37 -4.52 -13.37 -5.44
C TRP A 37 -5.16 -12.48 -6.51
N LEU A 38 -5.47 -13.08 -7.66
CA LEU A 38 -6.07 -12.40 -8.79
C LEU A 38 -7.56 -12.67 -8.82
N ALA A 39 -8.34 -11.60 -8.97
CA ALA A 39 -9.75 -11.75 -9.27
C ALA A 39 -9.91 -12.48 -10.63
N PRO A 40 -10.88 -13.38 -10.76
CA PRO A 40 -11.19 -13.99 -12.04
C PRO A 40 -11.56 -12.89 -13.05
N HIS A 41 -11.18 -13.11 -14.32
CA HIS A 41 -11.47 -12.17 -15.38
C HIS A 41 -12.98 -12.13 -15.64
N GLU A 42 -13.68 -11.09 -15.18
CA GLU A 42 -15.14 -10.98 -15.33
C GLU A 42 -15.59 -10.67 -16.76
N GLY A 43 -14.67 -10.47 -17.72
CA GLY A 43 -15.01 -10.13 -19.10
C GLY A 43 -15.68 -8.76 -19.27
N ARG A 44 -15.79 -7.99 -18.17
CA ARG A 44 -16.37 -6.66 -18.14
C ARG A 44 -15.26 -5.62 -18.28
N LEU A 45 -15.54 -4.59 -19.06
CA LEU A 45 -14.70 -3.40 -19.10
C LEU A 45 -14.62 -2.84 -17.67
N GLY A 46 -13.40 -2.54 -17.22
CA GLY A 46 -13.16 -1.94 -15.91
C GLY A 46 -13.86 -0.58 -15.76
N ARG A 47 -13.66 0.08 -14.63
CA ARG A 47 -14.14 1.46 -14.45
C ARG A 47 -13.65 2.34 -15.62
N PRO A 48 -14.50 3.25 -16.14
CA PRO A 48 -14.11 4.18 -17.20
C PRO A 48 -12.94 5.07 -16.79
#